data_AF-A0AAD9K199-F1
#
_entry.id   AF-A0AAD9K199-F1
#
_cell.length_a   1.000
_cell.length_b   1.000
_cell.length_c   1.000
_cell.angle_alpha   90.00
_cell.angle_beta   90.00
_cell.angle_gamma   90.00
#
_symmetry.space_group_name_H-M   'P 1'
#
loop_
_entity.id
_entity.type
_entity.pdbx_description
1 polymer ?
#
loop_
_entity_poly.entity_id
_entity_poly.type
_entity_poly.pdbx_seq_one_letter_code
_entity_poly.pdbx_strand_id
1 'polypeptide(L)'
;MTTALCIYSALFMRFAWKVQPRNMLLFACHFTNEATQLFQLTRFVDFYYRKSHEQRLEIRQYYIEKAEKKLLEAEEKKKADRVGA
;
A
#
# COMPACT_ATOMS: atom_id res chain seq x y z
N MET A 1 12.44 -2.07 5.32
CA MET A 1 11.40 -2.38 6.34
C MET A 1 10.58 -3.63 6.00
N THR A 2 10.23 -3.88 4.74
CA THR A 2 9.35 -5.00 4.33
C THR A 2 9.93 -6.40 4.53
N THR A 3 11.17 -6.66 4.12
CA THR A 3 11.73 -8.03 4.17
C THR A 3 11.91 -8.56 5.60
N ALA A 4 12.45 -7.72 6.50
CA ALA A 4 12.63 -8.08 7.90
C ALA A 4 11.29 -8.32 8.61
N LEU A 5 10.26 -7.52 8.31
CA LEU A 5 8.91 -7.69 8.84
C LEU A 5 8.19 -8.92 8.28
N CYS A 6 8.43 -9.30 7.02
CA CYS A 6 7.92 -10.56 6.45
C CYS A 6 8.51 -11.77 7.19
N ILE A 7 9.84 -11.81 7.37
CA ILE A 7 10.50 -12.90 8.12
C ILE A 7 9.94 -12.97 9.56
N TYR A 8 9.75 -11.82 10.20
CA TYR A 8 9.22 -11.76 11.56
C TYR A 8 7.75 -12.23 11.64
N SER A 9 6.89 -11.83 10.70
CA SER A 9 5.50 -12.28 10.61
C SER A 9 5.38 -13.77 10.29
N ALA A 10 6.22 -14.31 9.40
CA ALA A 10 6.27 -15.74 9.11
C ALA A 10 6.62 -16.59 10.34
N LEU A 11 7.56 -16.12 11.17
CA LEU A 11 7.92 -16.78 12.43
C LEU A 11 6.75 -16.76 13.43
N PHE A 12 6.03 -15.63 13.56
CA PHE A 12 4.85 -15.55 14.42
C PHE A 12 3.67 -16.39 13.92
N MET A 13 3.45 -16.46 12.62
CA MET A 13 2.44 -17.34 12.02
C MET A 13 2.72 -18.81 12.33
N ARG A 14 3.99 -19.24 12.26
CA ARG A 14 4.39 -20.60 12.64
C ARG A 14 4.18 -20.88 14.13
N PHE A 15 4.44 -19.89 15.00
CA PHE A 15 4.17 -20.00 16.43
C PHE A 15 2.67 -20.08 16.74
N ALA A 16 1.84 -19.24 16.11
CA ALA A 16 0.39 -19.23 16.29
C ALA A 16 -0.29 -20.56 15.88
N TRP A 17 0.31 -21.28 14.93
CA TRP A 17 -0.14 -22.62 14.52
C TRP A 17 0.32 -23.73 15.47
N LYS A 18 1.53 -23.62 16.05
CA LYS A 18 2.14 -24.64 16.91
C LYS A 18 1.75 -24.53 18.38
N VAL A 19 1.42 -23.34 18.88
CA VAL A 19 1.01 -23.14 20.28
C VAL A 19 -0.42 -23.64 20.49
N GLN A 20 -0.70 -24.24 21.66
CA GLN A 20 -2.01 -24.82 21.98
C GLN A 20 -2.58 -24.14 23.23
N PRO A 21 -3.82 -23.59 23.18
CA PRO A 21 -4.78 -23.61 22.06
C PRO A 21 -4.37 -22.74 20.86
N ARG A 22 -4.68 -23.20 19.64
CA ARG A 22 -4.30 -22.55 18.37
C ARG A 22 -5.11 -21.28 18.15
N ASN A 23 -4.45 -20.14 17.94
CA ASN A 23 -5.13 -18.86 17.65
C ASN A 23 -5.14 -18.57 16.14
N MET A 24 -6.14 -19.11 15.44
CA MET A 24 -6.28 -18.97 13.98
C MET A 24 -6.68 -17.56 13.53
N LEU A 25 -7.29 -16.74 14.41
CA LEU A 25 -7.64 -15.35 14.10
C LEU A 25 -6.39 -14.47 13.96
N LEU A 26 -5.44 -14.61 14.89
CA LEU A 26 -4.14 -13.92 14.78
C LEU A 26 -3.36 -14.39 13.55
N PHE A 27 -3.37 -15.68 13.26
CA PHE A 27 -2.75 -16.22 12.04
C PHE A 27 -3.32 -15.59 10.76
N ALA A 28 -4.66 -15.54 10.63
CA ALA A 28 -5.30 -14.95 9.45
C ALA A 28 -5.02 -13.45 9.31
N CYS A 29 -4.98 -12.71 10.44
CA CYS A 29 -4.59 -11.30 10.46
C CYS A 29 -3.16 -11.10 9.95
N HIS A 30 -2.20 -11.84 10.52
CA HIS A 30 -0.80 -11.75 10.09
C HIS A 30 -0.59 -12.18 8.64
N PHE A 31 -1.29 -13.22 8.18
CA PHE A 31 -1.22 -13.67 6.79
C PHE A 31 -1.73 -12.61 5.81
N THR A 32 -2.85 -11.97 6.11
CA THR A 32 -3.41 -10.91 5.26
C THR A 32 -2.49 -9.68 5.24
N ASN A 33 -1.96 -9.30 6.39
CA ASN A 33 -1.00 -8.19 6.50
C ASN A 33 0.30 -8.49 5.74
N GLU A 34 0.80 -9.72 5.78
CA GLU A 34 2.01 -10.09 5.04
C GLU A 34 1.76 -10.20 3.54
N ALA A 35 0.60 -10.69 3.10
CA ALA A 35 0.22 -10.73 1.69
C ALA A 35 0.17 -9.32 1.07
N THR A 36 -0.45 -8.36 1.77
CA THR A 36 -0.45 -6.95 1.33
C THR A 36 0.95 -6.35 1.32
N GLN A 37 1.79 -6.71 2.31
CA GLN A 37 3.18 -6.26 2.38
C GLN A 37 4.04 -6.82 1.24
N LEU A 38 3.85 -8.08 0.85
CA LEU A 38 4.51 -8.69 -0.29
C LEU A 38 4.04 -8.07 -1.62
N PHE A 39 2.75 -7.79 -1.77
CA PHE A 39 2.25 -7.10 -2.96
C PHE A 39 2.85 -5.70 -3.11
N GLN A 40 2.96 -4.95 -2.00
CA GLN A 40 3.65 -3.66 -2.04
C GLN A 40 5.13 -3.81 -2.40
N LEU A 41 5.79 -4.86 -1.92
CA LEU A 41 7.19 -5.14 -2.25
C LEU A 41 7.37 -5.48 -3.73
N THR A 42 6.49 -6.25 -4.36
CA THR A 42 6.59 -6.53 -5.80
C THR A 42 6.44 -5.26 -6.62
N ARG A 43 5.51 -4.37 -6.24
CA ARG A 43 5.38 -3.05 -6.88
C ARG A 43 6.62 -2.18 -6.70
N PHE A 44 7.23 -2.22 -5.51
CA PHE A 44 8.47 -1.50 -5.24
C PHE A 44 9.61 -2.02 -6.12
N VAL A 45 9.76 -3.36 -6.21
CA VAL A 45 10.81 -3.96 -7.04
C VAL A 45 10.64 -3.61 -8.51
N ASP A 46 9.40 -3.70 -9.03
CA ASP A 46 9.09 -3.32 -10.40
C ASP A 46 9.49 -1.85 -10.68
N PHE A 47 9.15 -0.93 -9.78
CA PHE A 47 9.45 0.49 -9.96
C PHE A 47 10.95 0.81 -9.90
N TYR A 48 11.67 0.26 -8.92
CA TYR A 48 13.07 0.64 -8.70
C TYR A 48 14.06 -0.17 -9.54
N TYR A 49 13.81 -1.46 -9.77
CA TYR A 49 14.77 -2.35 -10.44
C TYR A 49 14.40 -2.68 -11.89
N ARG A 50 13.12 -2.58 -12.28
CA ARG A 50 12.68 -2.93 -13.64
C ARG A 50 12.43 -1.73 -14.54
N LYS A 51 11.94 -0.61 -14.00
CA LYS A 51 11.63 0.60 -14.79
C LYS A 51 12.86 1.49 -14.99
N SER A 52 12.95 2.08 -16.19
CA SER A 52 13.99 3.07 -16.50
C SER A 52 13.74 4.39 -15.77
N HIS A 53 14.75 5.27 -15.73
CA HIS A 53 14.62 6.58 -15.10
C HIS A 53 13.49 7.42 -15.72
N GLU A 54 13.37 7.42 -17.06
CA GLU A 54 12.33 8.18 -17.77
C GLU A 54 10.94 7.66 -17.45
N GLN A 55 10.73 6.34 -17.49
CA GLN A 55 9.45 5.73 -17.11
C GLN A 55 9.02 6.08 -15.68
N ARG A 56 9.99 6.21 -14.76
CA ARG A 56 9.70 6.64 -13.38
C ARG A 56 9.25 8.09 -13.31
N LEU A 57 9.85 8.98 -14.10
CA LEU A 57 9.48 10.39 -14.17
C LEU A 57 8.08 10.56 -14.76
N GLU A 58 7.76 9.86 -15.84
CA GLU A 58 6.43 9.88 -16.46
C GLU A 58 5.36 9.42 -15.47
N ILE A 59 5.61 8.31 -14.75
CA ILE A 59 4.70 7.82 -13.71
C ILE A 59 4.52 8.88 -12.63
N ARG A 60 5.59 9.56 -12.21
CA ARG A 60 5.53 10.60 -11.18
C ARG A 60 4.71 11.80 -11.64
N GLN A 61 4.93 12.26 -12.87
CA GLN A 61 4.18 13.36 -13.48
C GLN A 61 2.69 13.03 -13.58
N TYR A 62 2.35 11.83 -14.07
CA TYR A 62 0.97 11.35 -14.14
C TYR A 62 0.25 11.44 -12.77
N TYR A 63 0.90 11.00 -11.69
CA TYR A 63 0.29 11.05 -10.37
C TYR A 63 0.18 12.48 -9.79
N ILE A 64 1.10 13.38 -10.12
CA ILE A 64 1.03 14.80 -9.75
C ILE A 64 -0.16 15.46 -10.44
N GLU A 65 -0.26 15.33 -11.76
CA GLU A 65 -1.38 15.90 -12.54
C GLU A 65 -2.73 15.37 -12.05
N LYS A 66 -2.78 14.07 -11.73
CA LYS A 66 -3.99 13.45 -11.18
C LYS A 66 -4.36 14.00 -9.81
N ALA A 67 -3.38 14.30 -8.96
CA ALA A 67 -3.62 14.91 -7.66
C ALA A 67 -4.10 16.37 -7.80
N GLU A 68 -3.48 17.14 -8.69
CA GLU A 68 -3.88 18.52 -8.99
C GLU A 68 -5.31 18.60 -9.52
N LYS A 69 -5.69 17.72 -10.47
CA LYS A 69 -7.08 17.64 -10.95
C LYS A 69 -8.07 17.36 -9.83
N LYS A 70 -7.78 16.40 -8.96
CA LYS A 70 -8.64 16.10 -7.80
C LYS A 70 -8.75 17.26 -6.82
N LEU A 71 -7.69 18.04 -6.63
CA LEU A 71 -7.70 19.23 -5.77
C LEU A 71 -8.56 20.32 -6.39
N LEU A 72 -8.41 20.59 -7.69
CA LEU A 72 -9.25 21.52 -8.45
C LEU A 72 -10.73 21.15 -8.35
N GLU A 73 -11.08 19.89 -8.63
CA GLU A 73 -12.45 19.39 -8.51
C GLU A 73 -13.01 19.57 -7.07
N ALA A 74 -12.18 19.32 -6.05
CA ALA A 74 -12.58 19.52 -4.66
C ALA A 74 -12.76 21.00 -4.30
N GLU A 75 -11.95 21.90 -4.86
CA GLU A 75 -12.09 23.35 -4.67
C GLU A 75 -13.32 23.90 -5.38
N GLU A 76 -13.59 23.46 -6.61
CA GLU A 76 -14.79 23.82 -7.36
C GLU A 76 -16.05 23.38 -6.63
N LYS A 77 -16.07 22.14 -6.12
CA LYS A 77 -17.17 21.64 -5.30
C LYS A 77 -17.36 22.49 -4.04
N LYS A 78 -16.29 22.82 -3.32
CA LYS A 78 -16.34 23.70 -2.15
C LYS A 78 -16.81 25.12 -2.47
N LYS A 79 -16.56 25.64 -3.67
CA LYS A 79 -17.06 26.96 -4.10
C LYS A 79 -18.54 26.88 -4.44
N ALA A 80 -18.98 25.85 -5.16
CA ALA A 80 -20.39 25.62 -5.47
C ALA A 80 -21.23 25.49 -4.19
N ASP A 81 -20.75 24.73 -3.21
CA ASP A 81 -21.42 24.55 -1.91
C ASP A 81 -21.50 25.86 -1.10
N ARG A 82 -20.58 26.81 -1.29
CA ARG A 82 -20.58 28.13 -0.62
C ARG A 82 -21.45 29.17 -1.31
N VAL A 83 -21.67 29.05 -2.62
CA VAL A 83 -22.46 30.00 -3.42
C VAL A 83 -23.95 29.61 -3.43
N GLY A 84 -24.25 28.33 -3.18
CA GLY A 84 -25.62 27.82 -3.03
C GLY A 84 -26.23 27.90 -1.62
N ALA A 85 -25.50 28.46 -0.64
CA ALA A 85 -25.95 28.73 0.73
C ALA A 85 -26.12 30.24 0.95
#